data_AF-A0A3Q0H324-F1
#
_entry.id   AF-A0A3Q0H324-F1
#
_cell.length_a   1.000
_cell.length_b   1.000
_cell.length_c   1.000
_cell.angle_alpha   90.00
_cell.angle_beta   90.00
_cell.angle_gamma   90.00
#
_symmetry.space_group_name_H-M   'P 1'
#
loop_
_entity.id
_entity.type
_entity.pdbx_description
1 polymer ?
#
loop_
_entity_poly.entity_id
_entity_poly.type
_entity_poly.pdbx_seq_one_letter_code
_entity_poly.pdbx_strand_id
1 'polypeptide(L)'
;MMKMTFYAQFVAREDQEAIKPLIQRNQSFGVGSVLDYSVEEDLTTEEAERKEVESCTSAAEKEMGEQREKQYRVHRGFGDRRGGVISARTYFYADEAKCDQHMETFLRSIEASGGVCEDGFSAIKLTALGRPQFLLQFSEVLVKWRRFFHQMAAEQGKAGLAALETKLEVKKLQTGQLEPLLSHFTEEEDLQMKRMLQRMDVLAKKAVETGVRLMVDAEQSYFQPAISRLTLEMQRRFNVNKAVIFNTYQCYLKEAYDNVTVDVELSRREGWHFGAKLVRGAYMEQERNRAAQIGYEDPINATYEKTSEMYNRCLDYILEEIKHNRKANVMVASHNEDTVKFTLRRMTELEIHPSEKKVYFGQLLGMCDQITFPLGQAGFPVYKYVPYGPVNEVLPYLSRRAQENRGFMKRANRERDLLWSEFKRRLLTGSLFCSQSH
;
A
#
# COMPACT_ATOMS: atom_id res chain seq x y z
N MET A 1 -6.80 -31.71 5.42
CA MET A 1 -7.90 -31.13 6.23
C MET A 1 -7.52 -29.86 6.97
N MET A 2 -6.53 -29.82 7.88
CA MET A 2 -6.11 -28.57 8.57
C MET A 2 -5.64 -27.46 7.61
N LYS A 3 -5.01 -27.82 6.49
CA LYS A 3 -4.63 -26.89 5.41
C LYS A 3 -5.81 -26.24 4.67
N MET A 4 -7.02 -26.78 4.75
CA MET A 4 -8.20 -26.22 4.07
C MET A 4 -8.99 -25.25 4.96
N THR A 5 -9.01 -25.46 6.28
CA THR A 5 -9.87 -24.67 7.19
C THR A 5 -9.22 -23.40 7.72
N PHE A 6 -7.93 -23.42 8.06
CA PHE A 6 -7.23 -22.21 8.53
C PHE A 6 -6.88 -21.27 7.37
N TYR A 7 -6.50 -21.82 6.21
CA TYR A 7 -6.06 -21.03 5.07
C TYR A 7 -7.21 -20.34 4.33
N ALA A 8 -8.40 -20.96 4.29
CA ALA A 8 -9.61 -20.36 3.75
C ALA A 8 -10.11 -19.14 4.55
N GLN A 9 -9.57 -18.88 5.75
CA GLN A 9 -9.86 -17.67 6.51
C GLN A 9 -9.11 -16.46 5.95
N PHE A 10 -7.92 -16.65 5.37
CA PHE A 10 -7.02 -15.55 4.96
C PHE A 10 -6.83 -15.42 3.45
N VAL A 11 -7.22 -16.43 2.67
CA VAL A 11 -7.26 -16.39 1.20
C VAL A 11 -8.65 -16.75 0.74
N ALA A 12 -9.14 -16.00 -0.23
CA ALA A 12 -10.44 -16.28 -0.81
C ALA A 12 -10.44 -17.63 -1.52
N ARG A 13 -9.87 -17.73 -2.74
CA ARG A 13 -9.83 -18.94 -3.57
C ARG A 13 -8.72 -18.83 -4.65
N GLU A 14 -8.66 -19.83 -5.52
CA GLU A 14 -7.59 -20.02 -6.51
C GLU A 14 -7.65 -19.05 -7.69
N ASP A 15 -8.84 -18.67 -8.12
CA ASP A 15 -9.04 -17.86 -9.33
C ASP A 15 -10.21 -16.87 -9.19
N GLN A 16 -10.42 -16.09 -10.26
CA GLN A 16 -11.41 -15.03 -10.32
C GLN A 16 -12.86 -15.51 -10.22
N GLU A 17 -13.17 -16.69 -10.74
CA GLU A 17 -14.52 -17.26 -10.66
C GLU A 17 -14.79 -17.78 -9.25
N ALA A 18 -13.80 -18.45 -8.67
CA ALA A 18 -13.89 -19.04 -7.35
C ALA A 18 -14.02 -17.99 -6.23
N ILE A 19 -13.50 -16.76 -6.42
CA ILE A 19 -13.67 -15.68 -5.43
C ILE A 19 -15.04 -15.00 -5.47
N LYS A 20 -15.81 -15.10 -6.57
CA LYS A 20 -17.10 -14.40 -6.72
C LYS A 20 -18.08 -14.65 -5.58
N PRO A 21 -18.30 -15.90 -5.10
CA PRO A 21 -19.23 -16.15 -4.00
C PRO A 21 -18.84 -15.44 -2.69
N LEU A 22 -17.53 -15.33 -2.40
CA LEU A 22 -17.05 -14.60 -1.23
C LEU A 22 -17.31 -13.10 -1.38
N ILE A 23 -17.01 -12.53 -2.56
CA ILE A 23 -17.20 -11.11 -2.82
C ILE A 23 -18.70 -10.76 -2.74
N GLN A 24 -19.56 -11.56 -3.37
CA GLN A 24 -21.02 -11.41 -3.31
C GLN A 24 -21.55 -11.50 -1.88
N ARG A 25 -21.04 -12.45 -1.09
CA ARG A 25 -21.37 -12.55 0.33
C ARG A 25 -20.96 -11.31 1.10
N ASN A 26 -19.76 -10.77 0.89
CA ASN A 26 -19.32 -9.54 1.56
C ASN A 26 -20.21 -8.35 1.15
N GLN A 27 -20.53 -8.25 -0.14
CA GLN A 27 -21.40 -7.20 -0.68
C GLN A 27 -22.80 -7.24 -0.09
N SER A 28 -23.37 -8.42 0.22
CA SER A 28 -24.68 -8.51 0.88
C SER A 28 -24.70 -7.90 2.29
N PHE A 29 -23.52 -7.61 2.87
CA PHE A 29 -23.36 -6.89 4.13
C PHE A 29 -22.85 -5.45 3.94
N GLY A 30 -22.86 -4.92 2.71
CA GLY A 30 -22.33 -3.60 2.39
C GLY A 30 -20.80 -3.53 2.39
N VAL A 31 -20.10 -4.67 2.28
CA VAL A 31 -18.64 -4.74 2.32
C VAL A 31 -18.08 -5.03 0.92
N GLY A 32 -17.28 -4.11 0.40
CA GLY A 32 -16.54 -4.26 -0.86
C GLY A 32 -15.28 -5.12 -0.72
N SER A 33 -14.54 -5.25 -1.82
CA SER A 33 -13.27 -6.00 -1.85
C SER A 33 -12.15 -5.19 -2.51
N VAL A 34 -10.95 -5.29 -1.93
CA VAL A 34 -9.68 -4.93 -2.55
C VAL A 34 -9.05 -6.24 -3.02
N LEU A 35 -9.04 -6.50 -4.33
CA LEU A 35 -8.47 -7.74 -4.85
C LEU A 35 -6.96 -7.65 -4.93
N ASP A 36 -6.31 -8.68 -4.41
CA ASP A 36 -4.87 -8.85 -4.44
C ASP A 36 -4.51 -10.22 -4.99
N TYR A 37 -3.91 -10.28 -6.17
CA TYR A 37 -3.40 -11.53 -6.71
C TYR A 37 -2.07 -11.87 -6.02
N SER A 38 -2.13 -12.79 -5.07
CA SER A 38 -1.10 -12.99 -4.04
C SER A 38 -0.16 -14.16 -4.34
N VAL A 39 0.29 -14.26 -5.59
CA VAL A 39 1.33 -15.23 -5.98
C VAL A 39 2.69 -14.73 -5.50
N GLU A 40 3.39 -15.58 -4.75
CA GLU A 40 4.76 -15.37 -4.29
C GLU A 40 5.63 -16.56 -4.70
N GLU A 41 6.85 -16.29 -5.20
CA GLU A 41 7.76 -17.35 -5.60
C GLU A 41 8.28 -18.14 -4.38
N ASP A 42 8.23 -19.47 -4.48
CA ASP A 42 8.81 -20.37 -3.49
C ASP A 42 10.32 -20.50 -3.69
N LEU A 43 11.05 -19.44 -3.31
CA LEU A 43 12.50 -19.38 -3.35
C LEU A 43 13.10 -19.75 -1.99
N THR A 44 14.22 -20.47 -1.99
CA THR A 44 15.06 -20.59 -0.80
C THR A 44 15.61 -19.20 -0.39
N THR A 45 16.00 -19.03 0.87
CA THR A 45 16.59 -17.76 1.34
C THR A 45 17.84 -17.39 0.55
N GLU A 46 18.70 -18.35 0.24
CA GLU A 46 19.92 -18.12 -0.56
C GLU A 46 19.62 -17.67 -1.99
N GLU A 47 18.60 -18.26 -2.63
CA GLU A 47 18.16 -17.86 -3.98
C GLU A 47 17.53 -16.48 -3.99
N ALA A 48 16.69 -16.17 -2.99
CA ALA A 48 16.08 -14.86 -2.82
C ALA A 48 17.15 -13.78 -2.61
N GLU A 49 18.12 -14.02 -1.72
CA GLU A 49 19.25 -13.11 -1.52
C GLU A 49 20.05 -12.90 -2.81
N ARG A 50 20.37 -13.97 -3.53
CA ARG A 50 21.11 -13.88 -4.80
C ARG A 50 20.35 -13.05 -5.83
N LYS A 51 19.07 -13.38 -6.08
CA LYS A 51 18.22 -12.66 -7.05
C LYS A 51 18.09 -11.18 -6.66
N GLU A 52 17.86 -10.88 -5.38
CA GLU A 52 17.71 -9.50 -4.92
C GLU A 52 19.00 -8.71 -5.15
N VAL A 53 20.15 -9.27 -4.73
CA VAL A 53 21.46 -8.61 -4.92
C VAL A 53 21.74 -8.37 -6.40
N GLU A 54 21.53 -9.36 -7.26
CA GLU A 54 21.72 -9.22 -8.72
C GLU A 54 20.77 -8.17 -9.32
N SER A 55 19.52 -8.15 -8.88
CA SER A 55 18.50 -7.25 -9.40
C SER A 55 18.64 -5.81 -8.92
N CYS A 56 19.23 -5.58 -7.73
CA CYS A 56 19.42 -4.27 -7.13
C CYS A 56 20.79 -3.63 -7.40
N THR A 57 21.76 -4.37 -7.93
CA THR A 57 23.12 -3.88 -8.20
C THR A 57 23.27 -3.48 -9.67
N SER A 58 23.69 -2.24 -9.93
CA SER A 58 23.98 -1.77 -11.28
C SER A 58 25.33 -2.30 -11.81
N ALA A 59 25.53 -2.27 -13.14
CA ALA A 59 26.84 -2.60 -13.71
C ALA A 59 27.92 -1.60 -13.25
N ALA A 60 27.58 -0.31 -13.17
CA ALA A 60 28.47 0.74 -12.70
C ALA A 60 28.83 0.61 -11.20
N GLU A 61 27.93 0.08 -10.38
CA GLU A 61 28.15 -0.15 -8.95
C GLU A 61 29.11 -1.31 -8.66
N LYS A 62 29.25 -2.26 -9.59
CA LYS A 62 30.27 -3.32 -9.50
C LYS A 62 31.69 -2.77 -9.65
N GLU A 63 31.83 -1.62 -10.32
CA GLU A 63 33.12 -0.98 -10.62
C GLU A 63 33.43 0.18 -9.66
N MET A 64 32.42 0.92 -9.20
CA MET A 64 32.55 2.08 -8.32
C MET A 64 32.10 1.78 -6.89
N GLY A 65 32.92 1.03 -6.14
CA GLY A 65 32.68 0.80 -4.72
C GLY A 65 32.65 2.10 -3.91
N GLU A 66 31.65 2.25 -3.05
CA GLU A 66 31.62 3.12 -1.85
C GLU A 66 30.99 4.54 -1.90
N GLN A 67 30.34 5.02 -2.97
CA GLN A 67 29.75 6.39 -2.97
C GLN A 67 28.26 6.51 -2.54
N ARG A 68 27.55 5.41 -2.29
CA ARG A 68 26.13 5.45 -1.90
C ARG A 68 25.89 5.79 -0.44
N GLU A 69 24.74 6.40 -0.14
CA GLU A 69 24.22 6.47 1.23
C GLU A 69 23.92 5.08 1.78
N LYS A 70 24.24 4.84 3.06
CA LYS A 70 24.12 3.54 3.72
C LYS A 70 22.73 2.90 3.59
N GLN A 71 21.66 3.70 3.68
CA GLN A 71 20.29 3.21 3.56
C GLN A 71 20.02 2.58 2.18
N TYR A 72 20.60 3.12 1.10
CA TYR A 72 20.37 2.71 -0.29
C TYR A 72 21.45 1.76 -0.83
N ARG A 73 22.36 1.27 0.02
CA ARG A 73 23.31 0.22 -0.35
C ARG A 73 22.60 -1.14 -0.36
N VAL A 74 22.99 -1.99 -1.30
CA VAL A 74 22.54 -3.39 -1.34
C VAL A 74 23.30 -4.17 -0.27
N HIS A 75 22.59 -4.89 0.59
CA HIS A 75 23.19 -5.71 1.65
C HIS A 75 22.66 -7.14 1.55
N ARG A 76 23.58 -8.09 1.32
CA ARG A 76 23.24 -9.50 1.13
C ARG A 76 22.42 -10.10 2.27
N GLY A 77 22.75 -9.78 3.53
CA GLY A 77 22.01 -10.24 4.71
C GLY A 77 20.57 -9.71 4.83
N PHE A 78 20.18 -8.77 3.96
CA PHE A 78 18.81 -8.26 3.83
C PHE A 78 18.23 -8.50 2.43
N GLY A 79 18.87 -9.38 1.63
CA GLY A 79 18.46 -9.71 0.28
C GLY A 79 17.17 -10.53 0.23
N ASP A 80 16.93 -11.40 1.21
CA ASP A 80 15.60 -12.00 1.36
C ASP A 80 14.64 -11.00 2.00
N ARG A 81 13.97 -10.24 1.13
CA ARG A 81 12.99 -9.22 1.52
C ARG A 81 11.76 -9.79 2.25
N ARG A 82 11.61 -11.11 2.37
CA ARG A 82 10.53 -11.78 3.11
C ARG A 82 10.84 -11.99 4.60
N GLY A 83 12.11 -11.87 5.01
CA GLY A 83 12.53 -12.09 6.40
C GLY A 83 11.87 -11.11 7.39
N GLY A 84 11.15 -11.62 8.38
CA GLY A 84 10.38 -10.80 9.34
C GLY A 84 9.20 -10.05 8.72
N VAL A 85 8.82 -10.38 7.48
CA VAL A 85 7.72 -9.75 6.74
C VAL A 85 6.60 -10.73 6.51
N ILE A 86 5.51 -10.44 7.20
CA ILE A 86 4.41 -11.36 7.35
C ILE A 86 3.19 -10.85 6.58
N SER A 87 2.98 -9.53 6.56
CA SER A 87 1.76 -8.88 6.03
C SER A 87 1.82 -8.44 4.59
N ALA A 88 2.98 -8.61 3.97
CA ALA A 88 3.20 -8.14 2.64
C ALA A 88 3.84 -9.25 1.82
N ARG A 89 3.40 -9.31 0.57
CA ARG A 89 3.97 -10.12 -0.50
C ARG A 89 5.21 -9.44 -1.07
N THR A 90 6.13 -10.25 -1.57
CA THR A 90 7.41 -9.81 -2.14
C THR A 90 7.57 -10.36 -3.55
N TYR A 91 8.02 -9.51 -4.48
CA TYR A 91 8.34 -9.90 -5.86
C TYR A 91 9.85 -9.88 -6.05
N PHE A 92 10.40 -10.93 -6.62
CA PHE A 92 11.81 -10.93 -7.02
C PHE A 92 11.87 -10.72 -8.53
N TYR A 93 12.68 -9.76 -8.95
CA TYR A 93 12.89 -9.51 -10.37
C TYR A 93 13.67 -10.68 -10.98
N ALA A 94 13.18 -11.16 -12.12
CA ALA A 94 13.86 -12.15 -12.94
C ALA A 94 14.29 -11.53 -14.26
N ASP A 95 13.32 -11.02 -15.02
CA ASP A 95 13.51 -10.33 -16.29
C ASP A 95 12.27 -9.47 -16.63
N GLU A 96 12.34 -8.74 -17.74
CA GLU A 96 11.23 -7.90 -18.22
C GLU A 96 10.00 -8.71 -18.63
N ALA A 97 10.16 -9.93 -19.14
CA ALA A 97 9.04 -10.79 -19.52
C ALA A 97 8.24 -11.22 -18.29
N LYS A 98 8.91 -11.46 -17.16
CA LYS A 98 8.27 -11.71 -15.87
C LYS A 98 7.50 -10.48 -15.37
N CYS A 99 8.05 -9.27 -15.54
CA CYS A 99 7.32 -8.04 -15.24
C CYS A 99 6.07 -7.86 -16.11
N ASP A 100 6.11 -8.27 -17.38
CA ASP A 100 4.94 -8.26 -18.26
C ASP A 100 3.89 -9.28 -17.81
N GLN A 101 4.29 -10.48 -17.41
CA GLN A 101 3.37 -11.48 -16.81
C GLN A 101 2.71 -10.98 -15.52
N HIS A 102 3.47 -10.26 -14.68
CA HIS A 102 2.90 -9.62 -13.49
C HIS A 102 1.91 -8.52 -13.87
N MET A 103 2.20 -7.70 -14.87
CA MET A 103 1.27 -6.70 -15.40
C MET A 103 -0.03 -7.34 -15.91
N GLU A 104 0.04 -8.38 -16.74
CA GLU A 104 -1.13 -9.11 -17.24
C GLU A 104 -1.99 -9.68 -16.10
N THR A 105 -1.32 -10.15 -15.05
CA THR A 105 -1.98 -10.64 -13.84
C THR A 105 -2.70 -9.52 -13.08
N PHE A 106 -2.11 -8.33 -12.99
CA PHE A 106 -2.79 -7.16 -12.44
C PHE A 106 -3.96 -6.70 -13.30
N LEU A 107 -3.84 -6.72 -14.64
CA LEU A 107 -4.93 -6.41 -15.56
C LEU A 107 -6.12 -7.34 -15.32
N ARG A 108 -5.85 -8.64 -15.20
CA ARG A 108 -6.84 -9.65 -14.84
C ARG A 108 -7.50 -9.33 -13.49
N SER A 109 -6.74 -8.97 -12.45
CA SER A 109 -7.29 -8.56 -11.15
C SER A 109 -8.19 -7.32 -11.24
N ILE A 110 -7.82 -6.34 -12.06
CA ILE A 110 -8.64 -5.15 -12.34
C ILE A 110 -9.97 -5.54 -12.99
N GLU A 111 -9.93 -6.41 -14.01
CA GLU A 111 -11.15 -6.89 -14.69
C GLU A 111 -12.07 -7.66 -13.75
N ALA A 112 -11.51 -8.55 -12.91
CA ALA A 112 -12.29 -9.27 -11.91
C ALA A 112 -12.94 -8.32 -10.89
N SER A 113 -12.21 -7.29 -10.46
CA SER A 113 -12.75 -6.30 -9.51
C SER A 113 -13.91 -5.51 -10.13
N GLY A 114 -13.77 -5.07 -11.39
CA GLY A 114 -14.81 -4.32 -12.10
C GLY A 114 -16.02 -5.16 -12.51
N GLY A 115 -15.84 -6.44 -12.84
CA GLY A 115 -16.93 -7.34 -13.19
C GLY A 115 -17.80 -7.77 -12.01
N VAL A 116 -17.32 -7.59 -10.77
CA VAL A 116 -18.03 -8.03 -9.55
C VAL A 116 -18.54 -6.86 -8.71
N CYS A 117 -17.89 -5.69 -8.75
CA CYS A 117 -18.28 -4.54 -7.95
C CYS A 117 -18.13 -3.22 -8.72
N GLU A 118 -19.18 -2.39 -8.73
CA GLU A 118 -19.13 -1.05 -9.34
C GLU A 118 -18.09 -0.11 -8.69
N ASP A 119 -17.63 -0.43 -7.48
CA ASP A 119 -16.80 0.45 -6.65
C ASP A 119 -15.57 -0.27 -6.05
N GLY A 120 -15.07 -1.28 -6.76
CA GLY A 120 -13.98 -2.16 -6.33
C GLY A 120 -12.59 -1.50 -6.31
N PHE A 121 -11.65 -2.17 -5.63
CA PHE A 121 -10.23 -1.82 -5.68
C PHE A 121 -9.40 -3.02 -6.16
N SER A 122 -8.23 -2.74 -6.72
CA SER A 122 -7.20 -3.73 -7.01
C SER A 122 -5.84 -3.24 -6.52
N ALA A 123 -5.06 -4.11 -5.89
CA ALA A 123 -3.75 -3.79 -5.32
C ALA A 123 -2.60 -4.17 -6.25
N ILE A 124 -1.64 -3.26 -6.40
CA ILE A 124 -0.44 -3.45 -7.24
C ILE A 124 0.84 -3.13 -6.45
N LYS A 125 1.98 -3.70 -6.86
CA LYS A 125 3.31 -3.43 -6.29
C LYS A 125 4.29 -3.03 -7.39
N LEU A 126 5.12 -2.04 -7.14
CA LEU A 126 6.03 -1.52 -8.17
C LEU A 126 7.25 -2.41 -8.39
N THR A 127 7.72 -3.12 -7.36
CA THR A 127 8.79 -4.12 -7.54
C THR A 127 8.37 -5.30 -8.42
N ALA A 128 7.07 -5.49 -8.68
CA ALA A 128 6.57 -6.46 -9.65
C ALA A 128 6.61 -5.96 -11.10
N LEU A 129 6.72 -4.65 -11.32
CA LEU A 129 6.56 -4.00 -12.63
C LEU A 129 7.88 -3.56 -13.27
N GLY A 130 9.00 -3.76 -12.60
CA GLY A 130 10.32 -3.47 -13.17
C GLY A 130 11.43 -3.75 -12.18
N ARG A 131 12.66 -3.47 -12.62
CA ARG A 131 13.86 -3.78 -11.86
C ARG A 131 13.99 -2.95 -10.57
N PRO A 132 14.14 -3.55 -9.39
CA PRO A 132 14.22 -2.83 -8.12
C PRO A 132 15.42 -1.89 -7.99
N GLN A 133 16.55 -2.15 -8.67
CA GLN A 133 17.70 -1.25 -8.76
C GLN A 133 17.28 0.19 -9.11
N PHE A 134 16.41 0.35 -10.11
CA PHE A 134 15.93 1.68 -10.51
C PHE A 134 15.20 2.38 -9.36
N LEU A 135 14.32 1.66 -8.64
CA LEU A 135 13.60 2.22 -7.50
C LEU A 135 14.55 2.63 -6.37
N LEU A 136 15.62 1.85 -6.15
CA LEU A 136 16.65 2.14 -5.15
C LEU A 136 17.44 3.40 -5.51
N GLN A 137 17.94 3.46 -6.74
CA GLN A 137 18.68 4.60 -7.31
C GLN A 137 17.84 5.86 -7.28
N PHE A 138 16.62 5.79 -7.80
CA PHE A 138 15.73 6.94 -7.88
C PHE A 138 15.33 7.43 -6.49
N SER A 139 15.13 6.52 -5.53
CA SER A 139 14.85 6.90 -4.13
C SER A 139 16.03 7.64 -3.49
N GLU A 140 17.26 7.17 -3.71
CA GLU A 140 18.47 7.85 -3.22
C GLU A 140 18.57 9.27 -3.78
N VAL A 141 18.36 9.42 -5.09
CA VAL A 141 18.40 10.73 -5.77
C VAL A 141 17.34 11.67 -5.20
N LEU A 142 16.10 11.21 -5.05
CA LEU A 142 14.99 12.01 -4.51
C LEU A 142 15.29 12.50 -3.08
N VAL A 143 15.84 11.64 -2.23
CA VAL A 143 16.15 12.02 -0.84
C VAL A 143 17.33 12.98 -0.76
N LYS A 144 18.40 12.77 -1.53
CA LYS A 144 19.52 13.73 -1.61
C LYS A 144 19.04 15.10 -2.07
N TRP A 145 18.17 15.13 -3.06
CA TRP A 145 17.64 16.37 -3.60
C TRP A 145 16.72 17.10 -2.61
N ARG A 146 15.85 16.35 -1.90
CA ARG A 146 15.02 16.91 -0.82
C ARG A 146 15.89 17.53 0.28
N ARG A 147 16.97 16.85 0.70
CA ARG A 147 17.90 17.37 1.71
C ARG A 147 18.62 18.63 1.23
N PHE A 148 19.09 18.63 -0.02
CA PHE A 148 19.75 19.79 -0.63
C PHE A 148 18.84 21.03 -0.61
N PHE A 149 17.59 20.89 -1.05
CA PHE A 149 16.67 22.02 -1.04
C PHE A 149 16.26 22.46 0.37
N HIS A 150 16.12 21.53 1.31
CA HIS A 150 15.91 21.88 2.72
C HIS A 150 17.07 22.69 3.29
N GLN A 151 18.32 22.33 2.97
CA GLN A 151 19.50 23.09 3.37
C GLN A 151 19.49 24.50 2.75
N MET A 152 19.27 24.62 1.45
CA MET A 152 19.17 25.93 0.78
C MET A 152 18.04 26.79 1.36
N ALA A 153 16.90 26.19 1.67
CA ALA A 153 15.76 26.90 2.25
C ALA A 153 16.06 27.40 3.67
N ALA A 154 16.78 26.60 4.46
CA ALA A 154 17.23 26.99 5.79
C ALA A 154 18.22 28.15 5.72
N GLU A 155 19.17 28.12 4.78
CA GLU A 155 20.13 29.20 4.55
C GLU A 155 19.47 30.52 4.13
N GLN A 156 18.36 30.46 3.39
CA GLN A 156 17.61 31.64 2.94
C GLN A 156 16.49 32.08 3.90
N GLY A 157 16.35 31.45 5.08
CA GLY A 157 15.27 31.75 6.03
C GLY A 157 13.86 31.40 5.52
N LYS A 158 13.75 30.56 4.48
CA LYS A 158 12.51 30.14 3.81
C LYS A 158 12.23 28.64 3.97
N ALA A 159 12.61 28.07 5.12
CA ALA A 159 12.55 26.63 5.41
C ALA A 159 11.18 25.96 5.15
N GLY A 160 10.08 26.73 5.02
CA GLY A 160 8.74 26.20 4.72
C GLY A 160 8.33 26.10 3.24
N LEU A 161 9.03 26.74 2.28
CA LEU A 161 8.58 26.79 0.87
C LEU A 161 9.25 25.77 -0.05
N ALA A 162 10.46 25.27 0.27
CA ALA A 162 11.26 24.52 -0.70
C ALA A 162 10.81 23.07 -0.94
N ALA A 163 10.05 22.46 -0.02
CA ALA A 163 9.48 21.12 -0.24
C ALA A 163 8.36 21.09 -1.29
N LEU A 164 7.81 22.26 -1.62
CA LEU A 164 6.58 22.41 -2.41
C LEU A 164 6.81 22.77 -3.88
N GLU A 165 8.04 23.15 -4.25
CA GLU A 165 8.39 23.55 -5.63
C GLU A 165 8.94 22.39 -6.48
N THR A 166 8.69 21.15 -6.08
CA THR A 166 9.13 19.96 -6.81
C THR A 166 8.20 19.61 -7.98
N LYS A 167 8.21 20.46 -9.01
CA LYS A 167 7.48 20.24 -10.25
C LYS A 167 8.32 19.36 -11.21
N LEU A 168 8.21 18.03 -11.10
CA LEU A 168 8.61 17.15 -12.20
C LEU A 168 7.43 17.12 -13.20
N GLU A 169 7.55 17.83 -14.31
CA GLU A 169 6.62 17.69 -15.43
C GLU A 169 7.04 16.46 -16.23
N VAL A 170 6.14 15.51 -16.48
CA VAL A 170 6.45 14.32 -17.32
C VAL A 170 6.85 14.69 -18.74
N LYS A 171 6.43 15.86 -19.25
CA LYS A 171 6.96 16.40 -20.50
C LYS A 171 8.45 16.78 -20.38
N LYS A 172 8.92 17.20 -19.21
CA LYS A 172 10.34 17.52 -18.94
C LYS A 172 11.24 16.30 -18.78
N LEU A 173 10.67 15.12 -18.51
CA LEU A 173 11.37 13.83 -18.66
C LEU A 173 11.72 13.53 -20.13
N GLN A 174 11.01 14.15 -21.09
CA GLN A 174 11.24 14.01 -22.53
C GLN A 174 12.05 15.17 -23.14
N THR A 175 12.10 16.35 -22.50
CA THR A 175 12.69 17.58 -23.08
C THR A 175 14.03 18.02 -22.47
N GLY A 176 14.88 17.09 -22.01
CA GLY A 176 16.30 17.36 -21.74
C GLY A 176 16.65 18.27 -20.54
N GLN A 177 15.69 18.94 -19.88
CA GLN A 177 15.98 19.81 -18.72
C GLN A 177 16.36 19.05 -17.42
N LEU A 178 16.32 17.72 -17.45
CA LEU A 178 16.77 16.81 -16.39
C LEU A 178 18.18 16.23 -16.64
N GLU A 179 18.88 16.69 -17.68
CA GLU A 179 20.20 16.19 -18.09
C GLU A 179 21.22 16.03 -16.95
N PRO A 180 21.37 16.94 -15.97
CA PRO A 180 22.38 16.77 -14.91
C PRO A 180 22.04 15.72 -13.84
N LEU A 181 20.78 15.27 -13.78
CA LEU A 181 20.28 14.28 -12.81
C LEU A 181 20.07 12.91 -13.48
N LEU A 182 19.72 12.92 -14.77
CA LEU A 182 19.68 11.74 -15.64
C LEU A 182 21.08 11.38 -16.19
N SER A 183 22.07 12.27 -16.11
CA SER A 183 23.47 11.95 -16.45
C SER A 183 24.09 10.87 -15.55
N HIS A 184 23.37 10.41 -14.53
CA HIS A 184 23.74 9.27 -13.69
C HIS A 184 23.08 7.94 -14.09
N PHE A 185 22.08 7.96 -14.98
CA PHE A 185 21.47 6.75 -15.50
C PHE A 185 22.09 6.37 -16.83
N THR A 186 22.47 5.10 -16.94
CA THR A 186 22.82 4.45 -18.20
C THR A 186 21.59 4.36 -19.12
N GLU A 187 21.79 4.23 -20.43
CA GLU A 187 20.69 4.06 -21.39
C GLU A 187 19.75 2.90 -21.03
N GLU A 188 20.30 1.84 -20.43
CA GLU A 188 19.55 0.68 -19.97
C GLU A 188 18.67 0.99 -18.75
N GLU A 189 19.17 1.76 -17.78
CA GLU A 189 18.37 2.19 -16.61
C GLU A 189 17.23 3.13 -17.05
N ASP A 190 17.49 4.02 -18.01
CA ASP A 190 16.48 4.87 -18.63
C ASP A 190 15.39 4.06 -19.33
N LEU A 191 15.77 2.98 -20.00
CA LEU A 191 14.83 2.07 -20.66
C LEU A 191 14.00 1.29 -19.64
N GLN A 192 14.60 0.81 -18.55
CA GLN A 192 13.90 0.14 -17.44
C GLN A 192 12.89 1.07 -16.77
N MET A 193 13.26 2.33 -16.53
CA MET A 193 12.33 3.35 -16.03
C MET A 193 11.14 3.53 -16.97
N LYS A 194 11.39 3.69 -18.28
CA LYS A 194 10.34 3.86 -19.28
C LYS A 194 9.38 2.67 -19.32
N ARG A 195 9.89 1.44 -19.24
CA ARG A 195 9.08 0.22 -19.20
C ARG A 195 8.20 0.17 -17.95
N MET A 196 8.75 0.44 -16.77
CA MET A 196 7.98 0.46 -15.52
C MET A 196 6.84 1.49 -15.58
N LEU A 197 7.13 2.71 -16.07
CA LEU A 197 6.14 3.77 -16.26
C LEU A 197 5.05 3.38 -17.28
N GLN A 198 5.43 2.73 -18.38
CA GLN A 198 4.49 2.22 -19.37
C GLN A 198 3.54 1.17 -18.77
N ARG A 199 4.05 0.23 -17.98
CA ARG A 199 3.21 -0.77 -17.30
C ARG A 199 2.25 -0.12 -16.30
N MET A 200 2.73 0.84 -15.51
CA MET A 200 1.87 1.61 -14.60
C MET A 200 0.77 2.37 -15.36
N ASP A 201 1.11 2.98 -16.49
CA ASP A 201 0.16 3.70 -17.35
C ASP A 201 -0.94 2.78 -17.91
N VAL A 202 -0.55 1.58 -18.38
CA VAL A 202 -1.49 0.56 -18.88
C VAL A 202 -2.46 0.12 -17.78
N LEU A 203 -1.95 -0.17 -16.58
CA LEU A 203 -2.80 -0.54 -15.43
C LEU A 203 -3.75 0.60 -15.03
N ALA A 204 -3.25 1.83 -14.96
CA ALA A 204 -4.04 2.99 -14.59
C ALA A 204 -5.15 3.28 -15.61
N LYS A 205 -4.86 3.20 -16.91
CA LYS A 205 -5.87 3.31 -17.98
C LYS A 205 -6.95 2.25 -17.83
N LYS A 206 -6.56 0.99 -17.66
CA LYS A 206 -7.50 -0.11 -17.50
C LYS A 206 -8.41 0.10 -16.28
N ALA A 207 -7.86 0.58 -15.17
CA ALA A 207 -8.63 0.87 -13.96
C ALA A 207 -9.65 2.00 -14.17
N VAL A 208 -9.28 3.06 -14.91
CA VAL A 208 -10.22 4.12 -15.30
C VAL A 208 -11.34 3.56 -16.18
N GLU A 209 -10.99 2.75 -17.19
CA GLU A 209 -11.95 2.14 -18.12
C GLU A 209 -12.95 1.22 -17.42
N THR A 210 -12.49 0.41 -16.45
CA THR A 210 -13.36 -0.52 -15.71
C THR A 210 -14.03 0.09 -14.48
N GLY A 211 -13.73 1.34 -14.14
CA GLY A 211 -14.25 2.01 -12.96
C GLY A 211 -13.64 1.56 -11.62
N VAL A 212 -12.59 0.73 -11.66
CA VAL A 212 -11.89 0.21 -10.48
C VAL A 212 -10.85 1.22 -9.98
N ARG A 213 -10.62 1.25 -8.66
CA ARG A 213 -9.52 2.03 -8.07
C ARG A 213 -8.26 1.20 -7.92
N LEU A 214 -7.10 1.77 -8.22
CA LEU A 214 -5.81 1.13 -7.98
C LEU A 214 -5.21 1.58 -6.67
N MET A 215 -4.70 0.60 -5.94
CA MET A 215 -4.01 0.80 -4.69
C MET A 215 -2.55 0.40 -4.88
N VAL A 216 -1.66 1.38 -4.91
CA VAL A 216 -0.23 1.11 -4.99
C VAL A 216 0.27 0.82 -3.59
N ASP A 217 0.65 -0.42 -3.34
CA ASP A 217 1.13 -0.86 -2.04
C ASP A 217 2.52 -0.28 -1.76
N ALA A 218 2.70 0.15 -0.51
CA ALA A 218 4.00 0.52 -0.01
C ALA A 218 4.89 -0.70 0.21
N GLU A 219 6.20 -0.48 0.11
CA GLU A 219 7.23 -1.51 0.26
C GLU A 219 8.26 -1.06 1.31
N GLN A 220 9.50 -1.54 1.24
CA GLN A 220 10.55 -1.11 2.16
C GLN A 220 10.91 0.37 2.01
N SER A 221 11.38 0.98 3.11
CA SER A 221 11.66 2.42 3.23
C SER A 221 12.63 2.93 2.17
N TYR A 222 13.56 2.09 1.71
CA TYR A 222 14.57 2.43 0.70
C TYR A 222 14.05 2.39 -0.75
N PHE A 223 12.87 1.81 -1.02
CA PHE A 223 12.16 1.93 -2.30
C PHE A 223 11.03 2.97 -2.27
N GLN A 224 10.53 3.26 -1.07
CA GLN A 224 9.29 4.01 -0.89
C GLN A 224 9.29 5.43 -1.50
N PRO A 225 10.39 6.21 -1.50
CA PRO A 225 10.42 7.52 -2.15
C PRO A 225 10.14 7.45 -3.65
N ALA A 226 10.78 6.54 -4.38
CA ALA A 226 10.53 6.33 -5.81
C ALA A 226 9.09 5.84 -6.05
N ILE A 227 8.64 4.85 -5.28
CA ILE A 227 7.28 4.30 -5.40
C ILE A 227 6.24 5.40 -5.21
N SER A 228 6.41 6.22 -4.19
CA SER A 228 5.48 7.31 -3.86
C SER A 228 5.49 8.36 -4.96
N ARG A 229 6.67 8.76 -5.46
CA ARG A 229 6.79 9.76 -6.53
C ARG A 229 6.13 9.30 -7.83
N LEU A 230 6.38 8.06 -8.26
CA LEU A 230 5.77 7.49 -9.46
C LEU A 230 4.25 7.36 -9.32
N THR A 231 3.78 7.00 -8.11
CA THR A 231 2.34 6.92 -7.82
C THR A 231 1.66 8.28 -7.88
N LEU A 232 2.27 9.32 -7.32
CA LEU A 232 1.74 10.69 -7.39
C LEU A 232 1.66 11.19 -8.83
N GLU A 233 2.62 10.84 -9.67
CA GLU A 233 2.54 11.18 -11.10
C GLU A 233 1.35 10.47 -11.78
N MET A 234 1.04 9.23 -11.40
CA MET A 234 -0.19 8.57 -11.86
C MET A 234 -1.44 9.25 -11.29
N GLN A 235 -1.45 9.69 -10.03
CA GLN A 235 -2.57 10.46 -9.47
C GLN A 235 -2.79 11.76 -10.25
N ARG A 236 -1.73 12.52 -10.52
CA ARG A 236 -1.81 13.76 -11.29
C ARG A 236 -2.43 13.55 -12.67
N ARG A 237 -2.09 12.44 -13.34
CA ARG A 237 -2.57 12.13 -14.69
C ARG A 237 -3.99 11.56 -14.72
N PHE A 238 -4.36 10.72 -13.75
CA PHE A 238 -5.59 9.92 -13.80
C PHE A 238 -6.65 10.34 -12.76
N ASN A 239 -6.28 11.03 -11.68
CA ASN A 239 -7.22 11.48 -10.65
C ASN A 239 -7.83 12.86 -10.96
N VAL A 240 -8.30 13.07 -12.20
CA VAL A 240 -8.80 14.38 -12.65
C VAL A 240 -10.16 14.71 -12.05
N ASN A 241 -11.12 13.78 -12.14
CA ASN A 241 -12.51 13.99 -11.69
C ASN A 241 -12.82 13.30 -10.34
N LYS A 242 -12.06 12.25 -10.02
CA LYS A 242 -12.19 11.46 -8.78
C LYS A 242 -10.86 10.78 -8.49
N ALA A 243 -10.62 10.39 -7.24
CA ALA A 243 -9.46 9.58 -6.90
C ALA A 243 -9.62 8.16 -7.45
N VAL A 244 -8.76 7.79 -8.40
CA VAL A 244 -8.67 6.43 -8.99
C VAL A 244 -7.43 5.72 -8.48
N ILE A 245 -6.30 6.41 -8.45
CA ILE A 245 -5.01 5.91 -7.98
C ILE A 245 -4.79 6.34 -6.52
N PHE A 246 -4.40 5.40 -5.67
CA PHE A 246 -4.16 5.61 -4.25
C PHE A 246 -2.70 5.29 -3.92
N ASN A 247 -2.01 6.25 -3.33
CA ASN A 247 -0.66 6.06 -2.77
C ASN A 247 -0.79 5.52 -1.33
N THR A 248 0.05 4.56 -0.96
CA THR A 248 0.08 4.02 0.41
C THR A 248 1.12 4.75 1.25
N TYR A 249 0.69 5.38 2.34
CA TYR A 249 1.57 6.01 3.34
C TYR A 249 1.68 5.11 4.56
N GLN A 250 2.92 4.87 4.99
CA GLN A 250 3.22 4.02 6.14
C GLN A 250 3.51 4.87 7.37
N CYS A 251 2.54 4.96 8.28
CA CYS A 251 2.59 5.85 9.45
C CYS A 251 3.56 5.40 10.55
N TYR A 252 4.19 4.24 10.42
CA TYR A 252 5.35 3.86 11.24
C TYR A 252 6.61 4.67 10.89
N LEU A 253 6.70 5.30 9.72
CA LEU A 253 7.85 6.12 9.33
C LEU A 253 7.78 7.48 10.04
N LYS A 254 8.94 7.99 10.43
CA LYS A 254 9.07 9.34 11.02
C LYS A 254 8.64 10.43 10.03
N GLU A 255 8.86 10.22 8.72
CA GLU A 255 8.55 11.19 7.67
C GLU A 255 7.09 11.14 7.17
N ALA A 256 6.25 10.23 7.70
CA ALA A 256 4.93 9.97 7.14
C ALA A 256 4.05 11.24 7.06
N TYR A 257 4.06 12.06 8.11
CA TYR A 257 3.28 13.30 8.14
C TYR A 257 3.77 14.33 7.11
N ASP A 258 5.08 14.52 7.02
CA ASP A 258 5.65 15.48 6.07
C ASP A 258 5.36 15.06 4.63
N ASN A 259 5.42 13.75 4.35
CA ASN A 259 5.11 13.22 3.02
C ASN A 259 3.62 13.41 2.69
N VAL A 260 2.71 13.06 3.60
CA VAL A 260 1.26 13.26 3.40
C VAL A 260 0.93 14.73 3.18
N THR A 261 1.46 15.62 4.01
CA THR A 261 1.14 17.06 3.93
C THR A 261 1.67 17.69 2.64
N VAL A 262 2.91 17.39 2.25
CA VAL A 262 3.48 17.88 0.99
C VAL A 262 2.66 17.39 -0.21
N ASP A 263 2.27 16.12 -0.23
CA ASP A 263 1.56 15.55 -1.37
C ASP A 263 0.11 16.05 -1.49
N VAL A 264 -0.56 16.29 -0.35
CA VAL A 264 -1.88 16.96 -0.31
C VAL A 264 -1.75 18.40 -0.83
N GLU A 265 -0.80 19.17 -0.33
CA GLU A 265 -0.57 20.54 -0.77
C GLU A 265 -0.25 20.62 -2.27
N LEU A 266 0.58 19.70 -2.78
CA LEU A 266 0.89 19.59 -4.19
C LEU A 266 -0.38 19.30 -5.01
N SER A 267 -1.21 18.35 -4.57
CA SER A 267 -2.48 18.05 -5.21
C SER A 267 -3.44 19.23 -5.24
N ARG A 268 -3.46 20.03 -4.17
CA ARG A 268 -4.29 21.23 -4.06
C ARG A 268 -3.85 22.29 -5.07
N ARG A 269 -2.55 22.54 -5.15
CA ARG A 269 -1.95 23.56 -6.05
C ARG A 269 -2.17 23.24 -7.52
N GLU A 270 -2.08 21.96 -7.88
CA GLU A 270 -2.18 21.54 -9.27
C GLU A 270 -3.56 21.01 -9.66
N GLY A 271 -4.45 20.79 -8.69
CA GLY A 271 -5.89 20.65 -8.88
C GLY A 271 -6.43 19.22 -9.10
N TRP A 272 -5.63 18.17 -8.91
CA TRP A 272 -6.10 16.77 -8.99
C TRP A 272 -6.66 16.26 -7.65
N HIS A 273 -7.39 15.13 -7.69
CA HIS A 273 -7.93 14.49 -6.51
C HIS A 273 -6.87 13.64 -5.81
N PHE A 274 -6.55 13.98 -4.57
CA PHE A 274 -5.62 13.23 -3.74
C PHE A 274 -6.20 11.88 -3.33
N GLY A 275 -5.45 10.79 -3.54
CA GLY A 275 -5.81 9.44 -3.11
C GLY A 275 -4.77 8.86 -2.16
N ALA A 276 -5.17 8.55 -0.93
CA ALA A 276 -4.27 7.98 0.07
C ALA A 276 -4.80 6.68 0.68
N LYS A 277 -3.92 5.73 0.95
CA LYS A 277 -4.14 4.63 1.88
C LYS A 277 -3.20 4.81 3.06
N LEU A 278 -3.77 4.91 4.26
CA LEU A 278 -2.98 4.98 5.49
C LEU A 278 -2.88 3.60 6.13
N VAL A 279 -1.65 3.12 6.32
CA VAL A 279 -1.34 1.90 7.08
C VAL A 279 -0.39 2.25 8.23
N ARG A 280 -0.30 1.41 9.27
CA ARG A 280 0.82 1.51 10.22
C ARG A 280 2.13 1.15 9.50
N GLY A 281 2.23 -0.09 9.03
CA GLY A 281 3.41 -0.60 8.33
C GLY A 281 3.49 -2.12 8.44
N ALA A 282 4.20 -2.76 7.52
CA ALA A 282 4.35 -4.22 7.47
C ALA A 282 5.79 -4.72 7.62
N TYR A 283 6.77 -3.80 7.62
CA TYR A 283 8.21 -4.10 7.53
C TYR A 283 9.00 -3.67 8.78
N MET A 284 8.32 -3.35 9.89
CA MET A 284 8.90 -2.76 11.13
C MET A 284 10.16 -3.46 11.64
N GLU A 285 10.11 -4.79 11.79
CA GLU A 285 11.22 -5.56 12.34
C GLU A 285 12.42 -5.55 11.38
N GLN A 286 12.16 -5.77 10.09
CA GLN A 286 13.18 -5.73 9.05
C GLN A 286 13.85 -4.36 8.97
N GLU A 287 13.09 -3.27 8.98
CA GLU A 287 13.62 -1.90 8.95
C GLU A 287 14.56 -1.60 10.13
N ARG A 288 14.13 -1.96 11.35
CA ARG A 288 14.91 -1.71 12.56
C ARG A 288 16.18 -2.55 12.62
N ASN A 289 16.08 -3.84 12.28
CA ASN A 289 17.23 -4.74 12.20
C ASN A 289 18.24 -4.26 11.13
N ARG A 290 17.73 -3.81 9.99
CA ARG A 290 18.54 -3.28 8.89
C ARG A 290 19.27 -2.00 9.27
N ALA A 291 18.57 -1.04 9.89
CA ALA A 291 19.17 0.20 10.39
C ALA A 291 20.30 -0.06 11.39
N ALA A 292 20.06 -0.97 12.35
CA ALA A 292 21.04 -1.33 13.37
C ALA A 292 22.30 -2.02 12.80
N GLN A 293 22.13 -2.99 11.89
CA GLN A 293 23.26 -3.75 11.35
C GLN A 293 24.12 -2.95 10.37
N ILE A 294 23.51 -2.08 9.56
CA ILE A 294 24.22 -1.28 8.55
C ILE A 294 24.72 0.05 9.15
N GLY A 295 24.11 0.51 10.24
CA GLY A 295 24.51 1.71 10.97
C GLY A 295 24.04 3.00 10.30
N TYR A 296 22.74 3.09 10.01
CA TYR A 296 22.04 4.33 9.64
C TYR A 296 20.89 4.60 10.61
N GLU A 297 20.31 5.80 10.57
CA GLU A 297 19.23 6.17 11.47
C GLU A 297 18.00 5.27 11.25
N ASP A 298 17.43 4.77 12.36
CA ASP A 298 16.17 4.02 12.33
C ASP A 298 15.05 4.91 11.72
N PRO A 299 14.47 4.54 10.56
CA PRO A 299 13.48 5.38 9.89
C PRO A 299 12.10 5.32 10.56
N ILE A 300 11.88 4.41 11.53
CA ILE A 300 10.58 4.16 12.13
C ILE A 300 10.42 4.88 13.48
N ASN A 301 9.16 5.13 13.85
CA ASN A 301 8.78 5.67 15.15
C ASN A 301 9.22 4.74 16.29
N ALA A 302 9.59 5.34 17.43
CA ALA A 302 10.17 4.61 18.55
C ALA A 302 9.25 3.52 19.12
N THR A 303 7.93 3.79 19.21
CA THR A 303 6.95 2.88 19.81
C THR A 303 5.68 2.73 18.98
N TYR A 304 4.84 1.77 19.35
CA TYR A 304 3.52 1.55 18.76
C TYR A 304 2.59 2.76 18.98
N GLU A 305 2.68 3.40 20.14
CA GLU A 305 1.91 4.58 20.52
C GLU A 305 2.31 5.76 19.62
N LYS A 306 3.61 5.99 19.43
CA LYS A 306 4.11 7.03 18.52
C LYS A 306 3.70 6.79 17.07
N THR A 307 3.70 5.53 16.63
CA THR A 307 3.15 5.15 15.31
C THR A 307 1.64 5.43 15.22
N SER A 308 0.90 5.21 16.31
CA SER A 308 -0.55 5.46 16.34
C SER A 308 -0.87 6.96 16.39
N GLU A 309 -0.08 7.76 17.11
CA GLU A 309 -0.13 9.23 17.08
C GLU A 309 0.14 9.74 15.66
N MET A 310 1.21 9.26 15.01
CA MET A 310 1.55 9.61 13.63
C MET A 310 0.42 9.25 12.66
N TYR A 311 -0.19 8.07 12.82
CA TYR A 311 -1.33 7.64 12.00
C TYR A 311 -2.51 8.60 12.13
N ASN A 312 -2.90 8.91 13.38
CA ASN A 312 -4.03 9.81 13.64
C ASN A 312 -3.75 11.21 13.12
N ARG A 313 -2.51 11.70 13.27
CA ARG A 313 -2.08 13.01 12.77
C ARG A 313 -2.17 13.10 11.24
N CYS A 314 -1.71 12.08 10.53
CA CYS A 314 -1.81 12.01 9.07
C CYS A 314 -3.27 11.93 8.61
N LEU A 315 -4.07 11.10 9.28
CA LEU A 315 -5.49 10.93 8.97
C LEU A 315 -6.25 12.23 9.16
N ASP A 316 -6.05 12.90 10.29
CA ASP A 316 -6.73 14.14 10.64
C ASP A 316 -6.48 15.22 9.58
N TYR A 317 -5.23 15.39 9.16
CA TYR A 317 -4.87 16.34 8.11
C TYR A 317 -5.59 16.06 6.78
N ILE A 318 -5.71 14.78 6.37
CA ILE A 318 -6.45 14.43 5.16
C ILE A 318 -7.96 14.64 5.33
N LEU A 319 -8.52 14.37 6.51
CA LEU A 319 -9.93 14.62 6.79
C LEU A 319 -10.27 16.12 6.75
N GLU A 320 -9.40 16.98 7.27
CA GLU A 320 -9.54 18.44 7.15
C GLU A 320 -9.48 18.87 5.67
N GLU A 321 -8.57 18.32 4.87
CA GLU A 321 -8.56 18.58 3.42
C GLU A 321 -9.88 18.16 2.74
N ILE A 322 -10.44 17.00 3.13
CA ILE A 322 -11.76 16.56 2.66
C ILE A 322 -12.82 17.59 3.04
N LYS A 323 -12.82 18.07 4.29
CA LYS A 323 -13.76 19.10 4.77
C LYS A 323 -13.64 20.41 3.99
N HIS A 324 -12.44 20.83 3.62
CA HIS A 324 -12.23 22.12 2.96
C HIS A 324 -12.45 22.07 1.44
N ASN A 325 -11.97 21.02 0.76
CA ASN A 325 -11.88 21.02 -0.71
C ASN A 325 -12.66 19.87 -1.37
N ARG A 326 -13.04 18.83 -0.61
CA ARG A 326 -13.66 17.59 -1.12
C ARG A 326 -12.85 16.87 -2.21
N LYS A 327 -11.65 17.33 -2.56
CA LYS A 327 -10.73 16.77 -3.56
C LYS A 327 -9.72 15.80 -2.96
N ALA A 328 -10.07 15.11 -1.87
CA ALA A 328 -9.26 14.07 -1.28
C ALA A 328 -10.09 12.83 -0.97
N ASN A 329 -9.43 11.68 -0.97
CA ASN A 329 -10.00 10.38 -0.62
C ASN A 329 -8.97 9.61 0.21
N VAL A 330 -9.43 8.95 1.28
CA VAL A 330 -8.56 8.19 2.18
C VAL A 330 -9.11 6.80 2.46
N MET A 331 -8.25 5.79 2.33
CA MET A 331 -8.46 4.44 2.82
C MET A 331 -7.79 4.29 4.19
N VAL A 332 -8.60 4.18 5.23
CA VAL A 332 -8.21 3.91 6.61
C VAL A 332 -8.00 2.40 6.77
N ALA A 333 -6.81 1.92 6.41
CA ALA A 333 -6.46 0.52 6.51
C ALA A 333 -5.98 0.16 7.93
N SER A 334 -6.92 -0.26 8.78
CA SER A 334 -6.65 -0.58 10.19
C SER A 334 -7.61 -1.63 10.76
N HIS A 335 -7.04 -2.55 11.54
CA HIS A 335 -7.73 -3.52 12.40
C HIS A 335 -7.92 -3.03 13.84
N ASN A 336 -7.38 -1.85 14.16
CA ASN A 336 -7.44 -1.31 15.52
C ASN A 336 -8.75 -0.53 15.69
N GLU A 337 -9.54 -0.97 16.67
CA GLU A 337 -10.85 -0.39 17.01
C GLU A 337 -10.78 1.09 17.39
N ASP A 338 -9.71 1.52 18.08
CA ASP A 338 -9.53 2.92 18.48
C ASP A 338 -9.28 3.82 17.27
N THR A 339 -8.50 3.36 16.29
CA THR A 339 -8.31 4.07 15.01
C THR A 339 -9.64 4.22 14.26
N VAL A 340 -10.46 3.17 14.22
CA VAL A 340 -11.78 3.22 13.59
C VAL A 340 -12.70 4.19 14.33
N LYS A 341 -12.79 4.10 15.66
CA LYS A 341 -13.60 5.01 16.49
C LYS A 341 -13.13 6.47 16.36
N PHE A 342 -11.82 6.70 16.34
CA PHE A 342 -11.24 8.02 16.10
C PHE A 342 -11.71 8.58 14.75
N THR A 343 -11.62 7.78 13.68
CA THR A 343 -12.06 8.17 12.33
C THR A 343 -13.55 8.52 12.32
N LEU A 344 -14.41 7.69 12.92
CA LEU A 344 -15.85 7.93 12.96
C LEU A 344 -16.18 9.23 13.70
N ARG A 345 -15.56 9.50 14.85
CA ARG A 345 -15.75 10.76 15.57
C ARG A 345 -15.35 11.96 14.72
N ARG A 346 -14.18 11.91 14.08
CA ARG A 346 -13.69 13.00 13.23
C ARG A 346 -14.57 13.21 12.00
N MET A 347 -15.07 12.15 11.37
CA MET A 347 -16.05 12.27 10.29
C MET A 347 -17.32 13.00 10.76
N THR A 348 -17.83 12.68 11.95
CA THR A 348 -18.99 13.38 12.53
C THR A 348 -18.69 14.84 12.81
N GLU A 349 -17.56 15.14 13.47
CA GLU A 349 -17.13 16.52 13.79
C GLU A 349 -16.93 17.38 12.55
N LEU A 350 -16.44 16.79 11.46
CA LEU A 350 -16.22 17.46 10.19
C LEU A 350 -17.42 17.38 9.25
N GLU A 351 -18.52 16.74 9.64
CA GLU A 351 -19.71 16.54 8.81
C GLU A 351 -19.37 15.88 7.46
N ILE A 352 -18.50 14.87 7.47
CA ILE A 352 -18.16 14.06 6.30
C ILE A 352 -19.10 12.85 6.30
N HIS A 353 -20.09 12.86 5.41
CA HIS A 353 -21.09 11.83 5.38
C HIS A 353 -20.58 10.58 4.62
N PRO A 354 -20.90 9.35 5.08
CA PRO A 354 -20.44 8.12 4.42
C PRO A 354 -20.84 8.00 2.94
N SER A 355 -22.00 8.56 2.57
CA SER A 355 -22.50 8.58 1.20
C SER A 355 -21.64 9.42 0.24
N GLU A 356 -20.80 10.32 0.75
CA GLU A 356 -19.86 11.09 -0.07
C GLU A 356 -18.69 10.23 -0.59
N LYS A 357 -18.52 9.01 -0.05
CA LYS A 357 -17.47 8.06 -0.43
C LYS A 357 -16.07 8.70 -0.41
N LYS A 358 -15.79 9.53 0.59
CA LYS A 358 -14.48 10.19 0.79
C LYS A 358 -13.55 9.38 1.69
N VAL A 359 -14.12 8.73 2.69
CA VAL A 359 -13.41 7.90 3.66
C VAL A 359 -13.83 6.45 3.48
N TYR A 360 -12.86 5.59 3.25
CA TYR A 360 -13.02 4.15 3.11
C TYR A 360 -12.34 3.44 4.28
N PHE A 361 -12.90 2.34 4.76
CA PHE A 361 -12.29 1.50 5.78
C PHE A 361 -11.77 0.20 5.15
N GLY A 362 -10.54 -0.17 5.48
CA GLY A 362 -9.88 -1.36 4.93
C GLY A 362 -9.42 -2.33 6.01
N GLN A 363 -9.78 -3.61 5.86
CA GLN A 363 -9.32 -4.69 6.73
C GLN A 363 -8.89 -5.90 5.90
N LEU A 364 -7.83 -6.59 6.30
CA LEU A 364 -7.50 -7.92 5.76
C LEU A 364 -8.66 -8.92 5.94
N LEU A 365 -8.83 -9.78 4.94
CA LEU A 365 -9.71 -10.95 5.02
C LEU A 365 -9.30 -11.86 6.19
N GLY A 366 -10.29 -12.38 6.92
CA GLY A 366 -10.07 -13.24 8.09
C GLY A 366 -9.74 -12.48 9.38
N MET A 367 -9.83 -11.16 9.38
CA MET A 367 -9.51 -10.34 10.54
C MET A 367 -10.56 -9.26 10.80
N CYS A 368 -11.00 -9.15 12.05
CA CYS A 368 -11.87 -8.06 12.54
C CYS A 368 -13.24 -7.99 11.85
N ASP A 369 -13.88 -9.13 11.63
CA ASP A 369 -15.23 -9.20 11.04
C ASP A 369 -16.27 -8.51 11.93
N GLN A 370 -16.08 -8.56 13.24
CA GLN A 370 -16.86 -7.82 14.24
C GLN A 370 -16.77 -6.28 14.13
N ILE A 371 -15.79 -5.76 13.37
CA ILE A 371 -15.69 -4.33 13.03
C ILE A 371 -16.21 -4.12 11.61
N THR A 372 -15.79 -4.97 10.68
CA THR A 372 -16.00 -4.79 9.24
C THR A 372 -17.49 -4.82 8.88
N PHE A 373 -18.22 -5.86 9.30
CA PHE A 373 -19.61 -6.04 8.88
C PHE A 373 -20.57 -5.03 9.53
N PRO A 374 -20.46 -4.69 10.84
CA PRO A 374 -21.29 -3.64 11.41
C PRO A 374 -21.09 -2.27 10.74
N LEU A 375 -19.86 -1.91 10.35
CA LEU A 375 -19.62 -0.68 9.60
C LEU A 375 -20.28 -0.70 8.21
N GLY A 376 -20.14 -1.81 7.47
CA GLY A 376 -20.77 -1.97 6.16
C GLY A 376 -22.30 -1.87 6.24
N GLN A 377 -22.90 -2.53 7.23
CA GLN A 377 -24.34 -2.45 7.49
C GLN A 377 -24.82 -1.07 7.93
N ALA A 378 -23.95 -0.30 8.59
CA ALA A 378 -24.21 1.11 8.92
C ALA A 378 -24.01 2.07 7.74
N GLY A 379 -23.74 1.55 6.53
CA GLY A 379 -23.62 2.33 5.29
C GLY A 379 -22.25 2.97 5.06
N PHE A 380 -21.23 2.61 5.86
CA PHE A 380 -19.87 3.08 5.63
C PHE A 380 -19.20 2.32 4.48
N PRO A 381 -18.41 3.00 3.61
CA PRO A 381 -17.63 2.32 2.59
C PRO A 381 -16.53 1.46 3.24
N VAL A 382 -16.75 0.16 3.34
CA VAL A 382 -15.82 -0.78 4.00
C VAL A 382 -15.40 -1.87 3.04
N TYR A 383 -14.13 -2.27 3.08
CA TYR A 383 -13.52 -3.18 2.14
C TYR A 383 -12.68 -4.24 2.85
N LYS A 384 -12.86 -5.49 2.43
CA LYS A 384 -11.90 -6.55 2.75
C LYS A 384 -10.78 -6.56 1.73
N TYR A 385 -9.54 -6.58 2.19
CA TYR A 385 -8.38 -6.88 1.35
C TYR A 385 -8.31 -8.40 1.19
N VAL A 386 -8.47 -8.86 -0.04
CA VAL A 386 -8.74 -10.25 -0.40
C VAL A 386 -7.58 -10.80 -1.23
N PRO A 387 -6.63 -11.51 -0.59
CA PRO A 387 -5.67 -12.35 -1.28
C PRO A 387 -6.36 -13.46 -2.06
N TYR A 388 -5.95 -13.67 -3.29
CA TYR A 388 -6.39 -14.81 -4.12
C TYR A 388 -5.28 -15.27 -5.07
N GLY A 389 -5.33 -16.51 -5.51
CA GLY A 389 -4.33 -17.12 -6.37
C GLY A 389 -4.18 -18.62 -6.12
N PRO A 390 -3.50 -19.36 -7.01
CA PRO A 390 -3.33 -20.81 -6.89
C PRO A 390 -2.76 -21.19 -5.52
N VAL A 391 -3.37 -22.15 -4.83
CA VAL A 391 -3.03 -22.47 -3.43
C VAL A 391 -1.51 -22.64 -3.24
N ASN A 392 -0.86 -23.41 -4.12
CA ASN A 392 0.58 -23.69 -4.03
C ASN A 392 1.45 -22.43 -4.09
N GLU A 393 1.00 -21.39 -4.79
CA GLU A 393 1.73 -20.14 -4.99
C GLU A 393 1.44 -19.09 -3.90
N VAL A 394 0.34 -19.24 -3.16
CA VAL A 394 0.00 -18.36 -2.01
C VAL A 394 0.44 -18.97 -0.68
N LEU A 395 0.74 -20.28 -0.66
CA LEU A 395 1.16 -21.01 0.55
C LEU A 395 2.38 -20.41 1.26
N PRO A 396 3.46 -19.96 0.57
CA PRO A 396 4.61 -19.35 1.25
C PRO A 396 4.21 -18.12 2.09
N TYR A 397 3.43 -17.22 1.50
CA TYR A 397 2.89 -16.03 2.17
C TYR A 397 2.02 -16.41 3.38
N LEU A 398 1.13 -17.39 3.20
CA LEU A 398 0.21 -17.81 4.26
C LEU A 398 0.90 -18.56 5.40
N SER A 399 1.93 -19.35 5.08
CA SER A 399 2.73 -20.06 6.08
C SER A 399 3.38 -19.06 7.03
N ARG A 400 3.98 -17.98 6.50
CA ARG A 400 4.54 -16.89 7.33
C ARG A 400 3.46 -16.24 8.18
N ARG A 401 2.29 -15.96 7.61
CA ARG A 401 1.13 -15.43 8.35
C ARG A 401 0.67 -16.36 9.47
N ALA A 402 0.60 -17.65 9.23
CA ALA A 402 0.11 -18.64 10.20
C ALA A 402 1.10 -18.88 11.35
N GLN A 403 2.39 -18.99 11.04
CA GLN A 403 3.43 -19.30 12.02
C GLN A 403 3.59 -18.20 13.07
N GLU A 404 3.47 -16.94 12.66
CA GLU A 404 3.67 -15.80 13.55
C GLU A 404 2.39 -15.31 14.23
N ASN A 405 1.22 -15.54 13.60
CA ASN A 405 -0.09 -15.31 14.22
C ASN A 405 -0.45 -16.33 15.33
N ARG A 406 0.50 -17.15 15.84
CA ARG A 406 0.28 -17.88 17.11
C ARG A 406 -0.08 -16.92 18.27
N GLY A 407 0.36 -15.66 18.21
CA GLY A 407 -0.10 -14.59 19.12
C GLY A 407 -1.53 -14.06 18.85
N PHE A 408 -2.06 -14.25 17.63
CA PHE A 408 -3.41 -13.83 17.20
C PHE A 408 -4.53 -14.67 17.83
N MET A 409 -4.21 -15.86 18.36
CA MET A 409 -5.13 -16.69 19.16
C MET A 409 -5.83 -15.88 20.27
N LYS A 410 -5.16 -14.88 20.86
CA LYS A 410 -5.77 -13.97 21.85
C LYS A 410 -6.89 -13.09 21.27
N ARG A 411 -6.78 -12.63 20.01
CA ARG A 411 -7.83 -11.83 19.33
C ARG A 411 -8.97 -12.69 18.80
N ALA A 412 -8.67 -13.88 18.28
CA ALA A 412 -9.68 -14.86 17.87
C ALA A 412 -10.55 -15.29 19.07
N ASN A 413 -9.95 -15.43 20.26
CA ASN A 413 -10.69 -15.66 21.50
C ASN A 413 -11.65 -14.50 21.81
N ARG A 414 -11.21 -13.24 21.67
CA ARG A 414 -12.07 -12.07 21.88
C ARG A 414 -13.22 -11.99 20.86
N GLU A 415 -12.98 -12.35 19.61
CA GLU A 415 -14.03 -12.44 18.58
C GLU A 415 -15.06 -13.52 18.93
N ARG A 416 -14.60 -14.69 19.39
CA ARG A 416 -15.47 -15.76 19.89
C ARG A 416 -16.28 -15.30 21.10
N ASP A 417 -15.66 -14.57 22.03
CA ASP A 417 -16.33 -14.06 23.23
C ASP A 417 -17.40 -13.01 22.87
N LEU A 418 -17.13 -12.14 21.90
CA LEU A 418 -18.10 -11.18 21.38
C LEU A 418 -19.26 -11.87 20.66
N LEU A 419 -18.98 -12.83 19.77
CA LEU A 419 -20.02 -13.64 19.12
C LEU A 419 -20.87 -14.40 20.13
N TRP A 420 -20.25 -14.94 21.18
CA TRP A 420 -20.94 -15.63 22.25
C TRP A 420 -21.81 -14.68 23.09
N SER A 421 -21.33 -13.47 23.36
CA SER A 421 -22.10 -12.43 24.05
C SER A 421 -23.31 -11.98 23.22
N GLU A 422 -23.14 -11.81 21.91
CA GLU A 422 -24.22 -11.43 21.00
C GLU A 422 -25.22 -12.57 20.81
N PHE A 423 -24.76 -13.82 20.73
CA PHE A 423 -25.62 -15.00 20.71
C PHE A 423 -26.47 -15.10 21.98
N LYS A 424 -25.85 -14.93 23.17
CA LYS A 424 -26.57 -14.86 24.44
C LYS A 424 -27.57 -13.71 24.47
N ARG A 425 -27.20 -12.52 23.99
CA ARG A 425 -28.09 -11.37 23.90
C ARG A 425 -29.30 -11.68 23.01
N ARG A 426 -29.11 -12.32 21.86
CA ARG A 426 -30.20 -12.72 20.94
C ARG A 426 -31.10 -13.80 21.52
N LEU A 427 -30.54 -14.77 22.24
CA LEU A 427 -31.29 -15.75 23.04
C LEU A 427 -32.16 -15.08 24.11
N LEU A 428 -31.58 -14.15 24.88
CA LEU A 428 -32.26 -13.45 25.98
C LEU A 428 -33.31 -12.44 25.50
N THR A 429 -33.12 -11.85 24.32
CA THR A 429 -34.04 -10.86 23.73
C THR A 429 -35.05 -11.48 22.75
N GLY A 430 -35.07 -12.81 22.58
CA GLY A 430 -36.02 -13.51 21.72
C GLY A 430 -35.87 -13.26 20.22
N SER A 431 -34.74 -12.71 19.77
CA SER A 431 -34.49 -12.27 18.38
C SER A 431 -33.75 -13.30 17.53
N LEU A 432 -33.87 -14.58 17.86
CA LEU A 432 -33.16 -15.68 17.17
C LEU A 432 -33.63 -15.92 15.73
N PHE A 433 -34.86 -15.53 15.41
CA PHE A 433 -35.42 -15.63 14.07
C PHE A 433 -35.76 -14.22 13.59
N CYS A 434 -34.96 -13.68 12.66
CA CYS A 434 -35.42 -12.58 11.84
C CYS A 434 -36.43 -13.18 10.86
N SER A 435 -37.72 -12.99 11.10
CA SER A 435 -38.71 -13.16 10.04
C SER A 435 -38.45 -12.08 9.01
N GLN A 436 -38.06 -12.49 7.79
CA GLN A 436 -38.27 -11.65 6.63
C GLN A 436 -39.77 -11.34 6.59
N SER A 437 -40.13 -10.10 6.89
CA SER A 437 -41.45 -9.54 6.62
C SER A 437 -41.30 -8.65 5.39
N HIS A 438 -42.21 -8.85 4.46
CA HIS A 438 -42.22 -8.46 3.05
C HIS A 438 -41.90 -7.00 2.72
#